data_AF-A0A4Q3UUU9-F1
#
_entry.id   AF-A0A4Q3UUU9-F1
#
_cell.length_a   1.000
_cell.length_b   1.000
_cell.length_c   1.000
_cell.angle_alpha   90.00
_cell.angle_beta   90.00
_cell.angle_gamma   90.00
#
_symmetry.space_group_name_H-M   'P 1'
#
loop_
_entity.id
_entity.type
_entity.pdbx_description
1 polymer ?
#
loop_
_entity_poly.entity_id
_entity_poly.type
_entity_poly.pdbx_seq_one_letter_code
_entity_poly.pdbx_strand_id
1 'polypeptide(L)' 'MQIFGDKLVVTTNVAPLKQELMYQKEKIIQRVNEALGQKIIREVIIQ' A
#
# COMPACT_ATOMS: atom_id res chain seq x y z
N MET A 1 -5.95 -7.25 -0.70
CA MET A 1 -5.54 -5.86 -1.03
C MET A 1 -6.64 -5.25 -1.85
N GLN A 2 -7.06 -4.04 -1.53
CA GLN A 2 -8.16 -3.37 -2.22
C GLN A 2 -7.83 -1.89 -2.40
N ILE A 3 -8.21 -1.32 -3.54
CA ILE A 3 -8.02 0.10 -3.84
C ILE A 3 -9.37 0.80 -3.69
N PHE A 4 -9.41 1.88 -2.91
CA PHE A 4 -10.56 2.74 -2.70
C PHE A 4 -10.16 4.18 -3.06
N GLY A 5 -10.46 4.60 -4.28
CA GLY A 5 -10.02 5.90 -4.80
C GLY A 5 -8.50 6.00 -4.85
N ASP A 6 -7.93 6.97 -4.12
CA ASP A 6 -6.48 7.18 -3.99
C ASP A 6 -5.82 6.35 -2.87
N LYS A 7 -6.57 5.47 -2.20
CA LYS A 7 -6.09 4.71 -1.05
C LYS A 7 -5.95 3.23 -1.37
N LEU A 8 -4.82 2.64 -0.99
CA LEU A 8 -4.60 1.19 -1.03
C LEU A 8 -4.72 0.62 0.39
N VAL A 9 -5.64 -0.32 0.58
CA VAL A 9 -5.82 -1.03 1.85
C VAL A 9 -5.17 -2.42 1.76
N VAL A 10 -4.26 -2.68 2.69
CA VAL A 10 -3.57 -3.95 2.85
C VAL A 10 -3.89 -4.48 4.24
N THR A 11 -4.54 -5.64 4.30
CA THR A 11 -4.87 -6.32 5.56
C THR A 11 -3.92 -7.48 5.75
N THR A 12 -3.31 -7.60 6.93
CA THR A 12 -2.50 -8.77 7.30
C THR A 12 -2.73 -9.15 8.75
N ASN A 13 -2.89 -10.45 9.00
CA ASN A 13 -3.03 -10.98 10.37
C ASN A 13 -1.67 -11.23 11.05
N VAL A 14 -0.56 -11.04 10.33
CA VAL A 14 0.79 -11.34 10.82
C VAL A 14 1.48 -10.05 11.27
N ALA A 15 1.72 -9.92 12.57
CA ALA A 15 2.30 -8.72 13.19
C ALA A 15 3.66 -8.27 12.60
N PRO A 16 4.68 -9.14 12.40
CA PRO A 16 5.95 -8.70 11.82
C PRO A 16 5.81 -8.23 10.38
N LEU A 17 4.93 -8.88 9.60
CA LEU A 17 4.63 -8.46 8.23
C LEU A 17 3.96 -7.08 8.21
N LYS A 18 3.10 -6.78 9.18
CA LYS A 18 2.50 -5.46 9.34
C LYS A 18 3.57 -4.37 9.50
N GLN A 19 4.57 -4.60 10.36
CA GLN A 19 5.67 -3.64 10.56
C GLN A 19 6.51 -3.46 9.30
N GLU A 20 6.82 -4.54 8.60
CA GLU A 20 7.58 -4.48 7.35
C GLU A 20 6.83 -3.71 6.26
N LEU A 21 5.52 -3.93 6.13
CA LEU A 21 4.65 -3.19 5.20
C LEU A 21 4.55 -1.71 5.57
N MET A 22 4.50 -1.37 6.87
CA MET A 22 4.52 0.02 7.32
C MET A 22 5.85 0.71 6.97
N TYR A 23 6.98 0.02 7.17
CA TYR A 23 8.29 0.56 6.81
C TYR A 23 8.45 0.78 5.30
N GLN A 24 7.91 -0.14 4.50
CA GLN A 24 7.97 -0.08 3.04
C GLN A 24 6.81 0.71 2.40
N LYS A 25 6.01 1.43 3.18
CA LYS A 25 4.78 2.09 2.71
C LYS A 25 4.98 2.98 1.49
N GLU A 26 6.02 3.82 1.48
CA GLU A 26 6.32 4.70 0.34
C GLU A 26 6.69 3.91 -0.92
N LYS A 27 7.48 2.85 -0.78
CA LYS A 27 7.88 2.00 -1.89
C LYS A 27 6.68 1.26 -2.49
N ILE A 28 5.73 0.84 -1.65
CA ILE A 28 4.46 0.24 -2.10
C ILE A 28 3.67 1.25 -2.94
N ILE A 29 3.54 2.49 -2.48
CA ILE A 29 2.87 3.57 -3.24
C ILE A 29 3.51 3.74 -4.62
N GLN A 30 4.85 3.84 -4.67
CA GLN A 30 5.56 4.02 -5.93
C GLN A 30 5.34 2.85 -6.89
N ARG A 31 5.51 1.62 -6.41
CA ARG A 31 5.36 0.39 -7.20
C ARG A 31 3.94 0.22 -7.73
N VAL A 32 2.93 0.51 -6.92
CA VAL A 32 1.54 0.37 -7.34
C VAL A 32 1.18 1.43 -8.37
N ASN A 33 1.61 2.68 -8.19
CA ASN A 33 1.42 3.71 -9.21
C ASN A 33 2.15 3.41 -10.52
N GLU A 34 3.37 2.87 -10.43
CA GLU A 34 4.14 2.41 -11.59
C GLU A 34 3.41 1.29 -12.34
N ALA A 35 2.90 0.28 -11.61
CA ALA A 35 2.12 -0.81 -12.19
C ALA A 35 0.77 -0.35 -12.79
N LEU A 36 0.17 0.70 -12.25
CA LEU A 36 -1.06 1.31 -12.78
C LEU A 36 -0.79 2.25 -13.97
N GLY A 37 0.47 2.64 -14.21
CA GLY A 37 0.85 3.62 -15.24
C GLY A 37 0.43 5.06 -14.92
N GLN A 38 -0.03 5.34 -13.70
CA GLN A 38 -0.53 6.64 -13.27
C GLN A 38 -0.43 6.81 -11.75
N LYS A 39 -0.18 8.06 -11.31
CA LYS A 39 0.00 8.42 -9.89
C LYS A 39 -1.35 8.63 -9.18
N ILE A 40 -2.13 7.56 -9.00
CA ILE A 40 -3.42 7.59 -8.30
C ILE A 40 -3.26 7.35 -6.79
N ILE A 41 -2.45 6.37 -6.39
CA ILE A 41 -2.33 5.98 -4.98
C ILE A 41 -1.52 7.02 -4.23
N ARG A 42 -2.12 7.65 -3.21
CA ARG A 42 -1.48 8.65 -2.35
C ARG A 42 -1.25 8.13 -0.95
N GLU A 43 -2.07 7.17 -0.52
CA GLU A 43 -2.02 6.64 0.82
C GLU A 43 -2.17 5.12 0.82
N VAL A 44 -1.39 4.47 1.68
CA VAL A 44 -1.52 3.04 1.96
C VAL A 44 -1.91 2.86 3.42
N ILE A 45 -2.97 2.11 3.66
CA ILE A 45 -3.50 1.80 4.99
C ILE A 45 -3.22 0.33 5.28
N ILE A 46 -2.49 0.06 6.36
CA ILE A 46 -2.17 -1.30 6.81
C ILE A 46 -3.06 -1.66 8.01
N GLN A 47 -3.98 -2.63 7.83
CA GLN A 47 -4.85 -3.14 8.88
C GLN A 47 -4.32 -4.45 9.46
#